data_AF-A0A3D1GEY6-F1
#
_entry.id   AF-A0A3D1GEY6-F1
#
_cell.length_a   1.000
_cell.length_b   1.000
_cell.length_c   1.000
_cell.angle_alpha   90.00
_cell.angle_beta   90.00
_cell.angle_gamma   90.00
#
_symmetry.space_group_name_H-M   'P 1'
#
loop_
_entity.id
_entity.type
_entity.pdbx_description
1 polymer ?
#
loop_
_entity_poly.entity_id
_entity_poly.type
_entity_poly.pdbx_seq_one_letter_code
_entity_poly.pdbx_strand_id
1 'polypeptide(L)' 'MPIMDGWDVLNEFESLSKELPKEIRIYVVTSSVDHEDYKKLKQYKTVKDYFVKPIDRFTVNEILSEVA' A
#
# COMPACT_ATOMS: atom_id res chain seq x y z
N MET A 1 6.30 4.53 12.55
CA MET A 1 7.68 4.21 12.15
C MET A 1 8.55 5.39 12.56
N PRO A 2 9.73 5.19 13.18
CA PRO A 2 10.48 6.28 13.81
C PRO A 2 11.42 7.06 12.87
N ILE A 3 11.77 6.51 11.69
CA ILE A 3 12.77 7.10 10.78
C ILE A 3 12.14 7.55 9.46
N MET A 4 11.26 6.72 8.88
CA MET A 4 10.59 6.97 7.60
C MET A 4 9.12 6.62 7.76
N ASP A 5 8.22 7.48 7.28
CA ASP A 5 6.79 7.21 7.38
C ASP A 5 6.27 6.37 6.19
N GLY A 6 4.97 6.04 6.20
CA GLY A 6 4.40 5.22 5.14
C GLY A 6 4.38 5.92 3.77
N TRP A 7 4.29 7.25 3.74
CA TRP A 7 4.29 8.04 2.51
C TRP A 7 5.67 8.17 1.92
N ASP A 8 6.68 8.37 2.76
CA ASP A 8 8.08 8.44 2.34
C ASP A 8 8.49 7.14 1.64
N VAL A 9 8.12 5.98 2.19
CA VAL A 9 8.32 4.66 1.55
C VAL A 9 7.68 4.62 0.16
N LEU A 10 6.43 5.07 0.03
CA LEU A 10 5.72 5.05 -1.26
C LEU A 10 6.39 5.96 -2.29
N ASN A 11 6.86 7.13 -1.87
CA ASN A 11 7.56 8.08 -2.75
C ASN A 11 8.88 7.54 -3.27
N GLU A 12 9.72 6.99 -2.39
CA GLU A 12 10.99 6.38 -2.80
C GLU A 12 10.76 5.15 -3.68
N PHE A 13 9.75 4.36 -3.34
CA PHE A 13 9.44 3.13 -4.06
C PHE A 13 8.89 3.38 -5.46
N GLU A 14 8.15 4.46 -5.73
CA GLU A 14 7.71 4.76 -7.11
C GLU A 14 8.89 4.89 -8.08
N SER A 15 9.98 5.52 -7.64
CA SER A 15 11.17 5.67 -8.46
C SER A 15 11.87 4.33 -8.64
N LEU A 16 12.08 3.59 -7.55
CA LEU A 16 12.71 2.27 -7.56
C LEU A 16 11.92 1.26 -8.42
N SER A 17 10.59 1.30 -8.35
CA SER A 17 9.71 0.33 -9.03
C SER A 17 9.92 0.28 -10.54
N LYS A 18 10.37 1.38 -11.16
CA LYS A 18 10.65 1.47 -12.60
C LYS A 18 11.89 0.69 -13.02
N GLU A 19 12.80 0.43 -12.08
CA GLU A 19 14.05 -0.28 -12.31
C GLU A 19 13.94 -1.77 -11.98
N LEU A 20 12.84 -2.18 -11.34
CA LEU A 20 12.64 -3.56 -10.92
C LEU A 20 12.06 -4.40 -12.08
N PRO A 21 12.59 -5.62 -12.31
CA PRO A 21 12.12 -6.48 -13.39
C PRO A 21 10.75 -7.11 -13.13
N LYS A 22 10.19 -6.93 -11.93
CA LYS A 22 8.90 -7.49 -11.52
C LYS A 22 8.01 -6.36 -11.01
N GLU A 23 6.74 -6.43 -11.40
CA GLU A 23 5.71 -5.58 -10.83
C GLU A 23 5.50 -5.96 -9.36
N ILE A 24 5.57 -4.97 -8.47
CA ILE A 24 5.35 -5.14 -7.04
C ILE A 24 4.05 -4.43 -6.67
N ARG A 25 3.13 -5.20 -6.08
CA ARG A 25 1.86 -4.71 -5.57
C ARG A 25 2.02 -4.32 -4.11
N ILE A 26 1.73 -3.07 -3.78
CA ILE A 26 1.73 -2.57 -2.41
C ILE A 26 0.28 -2.53 -1.90
N TYR A 27 0.05 -3.12 -0.74
CA TYR A 27 -1.20 -3.00 0.00
C TYR A 27 -0.93 -2.20 1.28
N VAL A 28 -1.65 -1.11 1.48
CA VAL A 28 -1.41 -0.18 2.60
C VAL A 28 -2.33 -0.51 3.75
N VAL A 29 -1.81 -0.52 4.98
CA VAL A 29 -2.62 -0.74 6.18
C VAL A 29 -2.51 0.47 7.10
N THR A 30 -3.58 1.27 7.16
CA THR A 30 -3.61 2.57 7.83
C THR A 30 -4.59 2.60 8.99
N SER A 31 -4.34 3.45 9.99
CA SER A 31 -5.33 3.78 11.03
C SER A 31 -6.22 4.95 10.61
N SER A 32 -5.90 5.63 9.51
CA SER A 32 -6.65 6.77 9.00
C SER A 32 -7.88 6.30 8.24
N VAL A 33 -8.99 6.99 8.48
CA VAL A 33 -10.25 6.86 7.73
C VAL A 33 -10.51 8.12 6.89
N ASP A 34 -9.51 9.00 6.76
CA ASP A 34 -9.63 10.23 6.00
C ASP A 34 -9.72 9.94 4.50
N HIS A 35 -10.69 10.60 3.86
CA HIS A 35 -10.90 10.48 2.43
C HIS A 35 -9.77 11.13 1.61
N GLU A 36 -9.08 12.13 2.16
CA GLU A 36 -7.92 12.75 1.51
C GLU A 36 -6.72 11.78 1.45
N ASP A 37 -6.51 10.99 2.51
CA ASP A 37 -5.50 9.92 2.49
C ASP A 37 -5.83 8.88 1.42
N TYR A 38 -7.10 8.52 1.26
CA TYR A 38 -7.52 7.61 0.20
C TYR A 38 -7.23 8.15 -1.21
N LYS A 39 -7.57 9.42 -1.47
CA LYS A 39 -7.29 10.06 -2.76
C LYS A 39 -5.80 10.09 -3.04
N LYS A 40 -4.99 10.39 -2.03
CA LYS A 40 -3.54 10.44 -2.14
C LYS A 40 -2.96 9.06 -2.42
N LEU A 41 -3.39 8.01 -1.72
CA LEU A 41 -2.96 6.63 -1.96
C LEU A 41 -3.28 6.17 -3.40
N LYS A 42 -4.43 6.55 -3.95
CA LYS A 42 -4.81 6.25 -5.33
C LYS A 42 -3.92 6.87 -6.41
N GLN A 43 -3.11 7.87 -6.06
CA GLN A 43 -2.19 8.49 -7.03
C GLN A 43 -0.94 7.63 -7.26
N TYR A 44 -0.61 6.73 -6.32
CA TYR A 44 0.55 5.85 -6.42
C TYR A 44 0.21 4.63 -7.28
N LYS A 45 0.94 4.44 -8.39
CA LYS A 45 0.65 3.33 -9.32
C LYS A 45 0.94 1.95 -8.73
N THR A 46 1.87 1.89 -7.78
CA THR A 46 2.29 0.66 -7.10
C THR A 46 1.34 0.26 -5.97
N VAL A 47 0.47 1.18 -5.51
CA VAL A 47 -0.53 0.88 -4.48
C VAL A 47 -1.74 0.25 -5.15
N LYS A 48 -2.00 -1.01 -4.80
CA LYS A 48 -3.16 -1.75 -5.31
C LYS A 48 -4.41 -1.47 -4.49
N ASP A 49 -4.29 -1.56 -3.17
CA ASP A 49 -5.40 -1.27 -2.27
C ASP A 49 -4.92 -0.85 -0.88
N TYR A 50 -5.85 -0.43 -0.04
CA TYR A 50 -5.61 0.02 1.31
C TYR A 50 -6.67 -0.53 2.27
N PHE A 51 -6.28 -0.75 3.51
CA PHE A 51 -7.12 -1.33 4.54
C PHE A 51 -7.03 -0.51 5.82
N VAL A 52 -8.18 -0.32 6.45
CA VAL A 52 -8.27 0.35 7.74
C VAL A 52 -8.01 -0.67 8.84
N LYS A 53 -7.20 -0.29 9.82
CA LYS A 53 -6.93 -1.10 11.01
C LYS A 53 -8.14 -1.14 11.96
N PRO A 54 -8.35 -2.24 12.69
CA PRO A 54 -7.60 -3.49 12.62
C PRO A 54 -7.98 -4.31 11.39
N ILE A 55 -6.98 -4.94 10.77
CA ILE A 55 -7.22 -5.91 9.70
C ILE A 55 -7.47 -7.29 10.32
N ASP A 56 -8.36 -8.07 9.69
CA ASP A 56 -8.66 -9.43 10.14
C ASP A 56 -8.05 -10.49 9.20
N ARG A 57 -8.18 -11.76 9.60
CA ARG A 57 -7.65 -12.88 8.81
C ARG A 57 -8.40 -13.08 7.50
N PHE A 58 -9.67 -12.68 7.41
CA PHE A 58 -10.44 -12.80 6.17
C PHE A 58 -9.88 -11.85 5.13
N THR A 59 -9.64 -10.58 5.48
CA THR A 59 -9.00 -9.58 4.61
C THR A 59 -7.61 -10.04 4.15
N VAL A 60 -6.79 -10.58 5.07
CA VAL A 60 -5.45 -11.08 4.69
C VAL A 60 -5.55 -12.26 3.71
N ASN A 61 -6.47 -13.20 3.95
CA ASN A 61 -6.67 -14.33 3.04
C ASN A 61 -7.17 -13.90 1.67
N GLU A 62 -8.04 -12.88 1.60
CA GLU A 62 -8.52 -12.29 0.35
C GLU A 62 -7.35 -11.72 -0.46
N ILE A 63 -6.50 -10.89 0.17
CA ILE A 63 -5.29 -10.35 -0.48
C ILE A 63 -4.39 -11.47 -1.02
N LEU A 64 -4.15 -12.51 -0.21
CA LEU A 64 -3.30 -13.63 -0.61
C LEU A 64 -3.89 -14.45 -1.77
N SER A 65 -5.23 -14.55 -1.85
CA SER A 65 -5.91 -15.24 -2.95
C SER A 65 -5.80 -14.52 -4.29
N GLU A 66 -5.57 -13.20 -4.31
CA GLU A 66 -5.32 -12.44 -5.55
C GLU A 66 -3.91 -12.64 -6.14
N VAL A 67 -3.00 -13.20 -5.35
CA VAL A 67 -1.57 -13.36 -5.67
C VAL A 67 -1.25 -14.81 -6.05
N ALA A 68 -2.07 -15.77 -5.65
CA ALA A 68 -1.97 -17.19 -6.00
C ALA A 68 -2.42 -17.46 -7.44
#